data_AF-A0A662F307-F1
#
_entry.id   AF-A0A662F307-F1
#
_cell.length_a   1.000
_cell.length_b   1.000
_cell.length_c   1.000
_cell.angle_alpha   90.00
_cell.angle_beta   90.00
_cell.angle_gamma   90.00
#
_symmetry.space_group_name_H-M   'P 1'
#
loop_
_entity.id
_entity.type
_entity.pdbx_description
1 polymer ?
#
loop_
_entity_poly.entity_id
_entity_poly.type
_entity_poly.pdbx_seq_one_letter_code
_entity_poly.pdbx_strand_id
1 'polypeptide(L)' 'MVEDVLKKCKYKSVKMSELKKLLPKQVMHPTLKIVLDYLWESGKIEYTPDGIRWIFIHPDQRKKLLSGFMEVIK' A
#
# COMPACT_ATOMS: atom_id res chain seq x y z
N MET A 1 -10.82 -5.40 -2.05
CA MET A 1 -10.74 -4.15 -2.84
C MET A 1 -9.28 -3.86 -3.19
N VAL A 2 -8.96 -2.83 -3.99
CA VAL A 2 -7.57 -2.51 -4.40
C VAL A 2 -6.66 -2.29 -3.19
N GLU A 3 -7.14 -1.60 -2.16
CA GLU A 3 -6.40 -1.41 -0.91
C GLU A 3 -5.98 -2.72 -0.24
N ASP A 4 -6.88 -3.70 -0.16
CA ASP A 4 -6.60 -4.97 0.53
C ASP A 4 -5.51 -5.77 -0.16
N VAL A 5 -5.47 -5.70 -1.50
CA VAL A 5 -4.41 -6.34 -2.28
C VAL A 5 -3.08 -5.67 -2.00
N LEU A 6 -3.03 -4.34 -2.05
CA LEU A 6 -1.80 -3.57 -1.78
C LEU A 6 -1.30 -3.74 -0.34
N LYS A 7 -2.21 -3.72 0.66
CA LYS A 7 -1.89 -3.98 2.08
C LYS A 7 -1.24 -5.35 2.28
N LYS A 8 -1.73 -6.39 1.57
CA LYS A 8 -1.17 -7.75 1.65
C LYS A 8 0.23 -7.85 1.06
N CYS A 9 0.58 -6.99 0.11
CA CYS A 9 1.92 -6.92 -0.47
C CYS A 9 2.95 -6.29 0.47
N LYS A 10 2.52 -5.67 1.59
CA LYS A 10 3.32 -5.07 2.67
C LYS A 10 4.47 -4.18 2.16
N TYR A 11 5.62 -4.78 1.91
CA TYR A 11 6.88 -4.11 1.60
C TYR A 11 7.28 -4.23 0.13
N LYS A 12 6.63 -5.10 -0.64
CA LYS A 12 6.98 -5.35 -2.03
C LYS A 12 6.27 -4.35 -2.95
N SER A 13 7.03 -3.69 -3.81
CA SER A 13 6.46 -2.91 -4.91
C SER A 13 5.78 -3.85 -5.91
N VAL A 14 4.58 -3.49 -6.36
CA VAL A 14 3.77 -4.30 -7.29
C VAL A 14 3.62 -3.54 -8.61
N LYS A 15 3.91 -4.20 -9.72
CA LYS A 15 3.70 -3.58 -11.04
C LYS A 15 2.21 -3.50 -11.36
N MET A 16 1.80 -2.50 -12.14
CA MET A 16 0.40 -2.32 -12.58
C MET A 16 -0.19 -3.60 -13.21
N SER A 17 0.61 -4.32 -14.02
CA SER A 17 0.19 -5.57 -14.66
C SER A 17 -0.02 -6.72 -13.67
N GLU A 18 0.80 -6.79 -12.61
CA GLU A 18 0.65 -7.78 -11.53
C GLU A 18 -0.54 -7.45 -10.65
N LEU A 19 -0.71 -6.18 -10.29
CA LEU A 19 -1.84 -5.71 -9.50
C LEU A 19 -3.17 -6.09 -10.15
N LYS A 20 -3.30 -5.91 -11.48
CA LYS A 20 -4.48 -6.34 -12.24
C LYS A 20 -4.78 -7.83 -12.14
N LYS A 21 -3.74 -8.69 -12.06
CA LYS A 21 -3.90 -10.15 -11.89
C LYS A 21 -4.29 -10.55 -10.48
N LEU A 22 -3.83 -9.80 -9.48
CA LEU A 22 -4.11 -10.06 -8.06
C LEU A 22 -5.49 -9.58 -7.62
N LEU A 23 -6.12 -8.67 -8.39
CA LEU A 23 -7.45 -8.19 -8.07
C LEU A 23 -8.49 -9.30 -8.26
N PRO A 24 -9.40 -9.52 -7.30
CA PRO A 24 -10.39 -10.59 -7.36
C PRO A 24 -11.43 -10.39 -8.47
N LYS A 25 -11.56 -9.16 -9.00
CA LYS A 25 -12.35 -8.82 -10.18
C LYS A 25 -11.48 -7.98 -11.10
N GLN A 26 -11.64 -8.16 -12.41
CA GLN A 26 -10.95 -7.33 -13.39
C GLN A 26 -11.47 -5.89 -13.29
N VAL A 27 -10.67 -5.02 -12.70
CA VAL A 27 -10.91 -3.57 -12.68
C VAL A 27 -10.36 -2.99 -13.97
N MET A 28 -11.18 -2.20 -14.66
CA MET A 28 -10.76 -1.47 -15.85
C MET A 28 -9.55 -0.58 -15.55
N HIS A 29 -8.63 -0.46 -16.52
CA HIS A 29 -7.40 0.29 -16.31
C HIS A 29 -7.63 1.77 -15.90
N PRO A 30 -8.56 2.53 -16.52
CA PRO A 30 -8.83 3.90 -16.11
C PRO A 30 -9.35 3.98 -14.66
N THR A 31 -10.27 3.09 -14.29
CA THR A 31 -10.80 3.03 -12.92
C THR A 31 -9.71 2.69 -11.91
N LEU A 32 -8.83 1.74 -12.23
CA LEU A 32 -7.69 1.40 -11.37
C LEU A 32 -6.75 2.60 -11.21
N LYS A 33 -6.51 3.37 -12.28
CA LYS A 33 -5.70 4.58 -12.22
C LYS A 33 -6.31 5.62 -11.27
N ILE A 34 -7.60 5.92 -11.40
CA ILE A 34 -8.31 6.86 -10.49
C ILE A 34 -8.19 6.41 -9.03
N VAL A 35 -8.37 5.12 -8.77
CA VAL A 35 -8.22 4.58 -7.41
C VAL A 35 -6.78 4.76 -6.89
N LEU A 36 -5.78 4.49 -7.71
CA LEU A 36 -4.38 4.64 -7.29
C LEU A 36 -3.99 6.10 -7.10
N ASP A 37 -4.48 7.00 -7.95
CA ASP A 37 -4.26 8.44 -7.80
C ASP A 37 -4.84 8.93 -6.47
N TYR A 38 -6.07 8.53 -6.13
CA TYR A 38 -6.67 8.82 -4.82
C TYR A 38 -5.86 8.24 -3.64
N LEU A 39 -5.36 7.01 -3.77
CA LEU A 39 -4.55 6.40 -2.70
C LEU A 39 -3.19 7.08 -2.55
N TRP A 40 -2.62 7.60 -3.64
CA TRP A 40 -1.37 8.34 -3.60
C TRP A 40 -1.56 9.72 -2.99
N GLU A 41 -2.57 10.46 -3.43
CA GLU A 41 -2.94 11.77 -2.87
C GLU A 41 -3.25 11.69 -1.36
N SER A 42 -3.89 10.60 -0.92
CA SER A 42 -4.15 10.35 0.50
C SER A 42 -2.95 9.81 1.30
N GLY A 43 -1.77 9.69 0.68
CA GLY A 43 -0.54 9.24 1.32
C GLY A 43 -0.56 7.76 1.72
N LYS A 44 -1.43 6.95 1.11
CA LYS A 44 -1.54 5.52 1.42
C LYS A 44 -0.56 4.65 0.65
N ILE A 45 -0.20 5.09 -0.55
CA ILE A 45 0.75 4.42 -1.43
C ILE A 45 1.83 5.39 -1.90
N GLU A 46 2.93 4.83 -2.39
CA GLU A 46 3.95 5.55 -3.16
C GLU A 46 4.15 4.88 -4.52
N TYR A 47 4.52 5.69 -5.52
CA TYR A 47 5.04 5.20 -6.79
C TYR A 47 6.56 5.12 -6.72
N THR A 48 7.10 3.95 -7.03
CA THR A 48 8.53 3.64 -7.05
C THR A 48 8.95 3.19 -8.45
N PRO A 49 10.25 3.22 -8.79
CA PRO A 49 10.73 2.67 -10.06
C PRO A 49 10.31 1.20 -10.28
N ASP A 50 10.18 0.44 -9.20
CA ASP A 50 9.80 -0.98 -9.22
C ASP A 50 8.28 -1.21 -9.27
N GLY A 51 7.46 -0.18 -9.09
CA GLY A 51 6.00 -0.26 -9.08
C GLY A 51 5.36 0.48 -7.90
N ILE A 52 4.21 0.01 -7.47
CA ILE A 52 3.36 0.65 -6.45
C ILE A 52 3.56 -0.04 -5.10
N ARG A 53 3.81 0.73 -4.04
CA ARG A 53 4.02 0.19 -2.69
C ARG A 53 3.00 0.79 -1.71
N TRP A 54 2.49 -0.04 -0.78
CA TRP A 54 1.68 0.42 0.34
C TRP A 54 2.57 0.96 1.45
N ILE A 55 2.30 2.17 1.93
CA ILE A 55 3.11 2.84 2.95
C ILE A 55 2.32 3.25 4.19
N PHE A 56 0.99 3.15 4.15
CA PHE A 56 0.15 3.56 5.27
C PHE A 56 0.26 2.60 6.45
N ILE A 57 0.62 3.16 7.60
CA ILE A 57 0.61 2.50 8.91
C ILE A 57 -0.52 3.10 9.74
N HIS A 58 -1.43 2.25 10.22
CA HIS A 58 -2.54 2.69 11.07
C HIS A 58 -1.99 3.35 12.36
N PRO A 59 -2.61 4.42 12.89
CA PRO A 59 -2.15 5.08 14.11
C PRO A 59 -1.87 4.13 15.28
N ASP A 60 -2.72 3.11 15.48
CA ASP A 60 -2.54 2.13 16.57
C ASP A 60 -1.32 1.24 16.36
N GLN A 61 -1.04 0.88 15.11
CA GLN A 61 0.16 0.12 14.74
C GLN A 61 1.41 0.98 14.91
N ARG A 62 1.32 2.28 14.55
CA ARG A 62 2.41 3.25 14.73
C ARG A 62 2.77 3.40 16.20
N LYS A 63 1.78 3.54 17.09
CA LYS A 63 2.00 3.63 18.54
C LYS A 63 2.73 2.40 19.09
N LYS A 64 2.30 1.19 18.71
CA LYS A 64 2.97 -0.06 19.11
C LYS A 64 4.40 -0.15 18.60
N LEU A 65 4.64 0.31 17.37
CA LEU A 65 5.99 0.31 16.78
C LEU A 65 6.92 1.24 17.54
N LEU A 66 6.45 2.45 17.86
CA LEU A 66 7.20 3.44 18.61
C LEU A 66 7.46 2.98 20.05
N SER A 67 6.47 2.40 20.73
CA SER A 67 6.66 1.89 22.10
C SER A 67 7.71 0.79 22.15
N GLY A 68 7.65 -0.18 21.23
CA GLY A 68 8.65 -1.25 21.16
C GLY A 68 10.05 -0.73 20.82
N PHE A 69 10.16 0.27 19.95
CA PHE A 69 11.45 0.91 19.65
C PHE A 69 12.06 1.59 20.88
N MET A 70 11.24 2.28 21.69
CA MET A 70 11.71 2.95 22.91
C MET A 70 12.14 1.96 24.02
N GLU A 71 11.63 0.72 24.02
CA GLU A 71 12.04 -0.33 24.97
C GLU A 71 13.41 -0.93 24.62
N VAL A 72 13.79 -1.00 23.34
CA VAL A 72 15.05 -1.61 22.89
C VAL A 72 16.27 -0.68 23.09
N ILE A 73 16.05 0.64 23.23
CA ILE A 73 17.12 1.64 23.38
C ILE A 73 17.45 1.91 24.86
N LYS A 74 16.63 1.42 25.80
CA LYS A 74 16.91 1.46 27.24
C LYS A 74 17.89 0.37 27.66
#